data_AF-A0A2S9X984-F1
#
_entry.id   AF-A0A2S9X984-F1
#
_cell.length_a   1.000
_cell.length_b   1.000
_cell.length_c   1.000
_cell.angle_alpha   90.00
_cell.angle_beta   90.00
_cell.angle_gamma   90.00
#
_symmetry.space_group_name_H-M   'P 1'
#
loop_
_entity.id
_entity.type
_entity.pdbx_description
1 polymer ?
#
loop_
_entity_poly.entity_id
_entity_poly.type
_entity_poly.pdbx_seq_one_letter_code
_entity_poly.pdbx_strand_id
1 'polypeptide(L)'
;MQLPFEVKELDRADDRLAREALRVQLAAHQLEVAWLNYPALPVLWPDLAALRASRERILAAFEGEALRGLVVVSRRPDGGIHIERTVVDPEHLEQGWGYRLLNRALLDESSCSVDTAEVNQAALALYHKAGFVQTQRWTTTDGLALWRLEYRPAEPPALKLGADGWVTGALQQPSPNCDERSAGCAPELLVVHNISLPPYRYGGPGVEQLFANRLDPAEHPYYQGIHQLRVSSHFFIRRDGRLLQFVPVGKRAWHAGVSSWRGRDKCNDFSIGVELEGCDFEPFSEAQYRTLAALSRELRRALPLSAIAGHEHIAPGRKTDPGPWFDWRRAQADSGLGF
;
A
#
# COMPACT_ATOMS: atom_id res chain seq x y z
N MET A 1 -18.29 -12.96 0.65
CA MET A 1 -17.67 -12.32 -0.53
C MET A 1 -16.37 -13.07 -0.80
N GLN A 2 -16.16 -13.59 -2.00
CA GLN A 2 -14.87 -14.21 -2.33
C GLN A 2 -13.83 -13.10 -2.41
N LEU A 3 -12.78 -13.16 -1.59
CA LEU A 3 -11.71 -12.18 -1.62
C LEU A 3 -11.01 -12.28 -2.99
N PRO A 4 -10.68 -11.15 -3.64
CA PRO A 4 -9.91 -11.20 -4.89
C PRO A 4 -8.53 -11.80 -4.69
N PHE A 5 -7.99 -11.68 -3.46
CA PHE A 5 -6.77 -12.34 -3.01
C PHE A 5 -6.72 -12.37 -1.48
N GLU A 6 -5.84 -13.20 -0.91
CA GLU A 6 -5.64 -13.34 0.54
C GLU A 6 -4.15 -13.50 0.87
N VAL A 7 -3.68 -12.86 1.95
CA VAL A 7 -2.36 -13.15 2.53
C VAL A 7 -2.50 -13.67 3.95
N LYS A 8 -2.11 -14.93 4.16
CA LYS A 8 -2.27 -15.64 5.44
C LYS A 8 -1.06 -16.50 5.76
N GLU A 9 -0.98 -17.02 6.98
CA GLU A 9 0.04 -18.00 7.32
C GLU A 9 -0.18 -19.30 6.54
N LEU A 10 0.91 -19.87 6.02
CA LEU A 10 0.89 -21.14 5.31
C LEU A 10 0.68 -22.28 6.32
N ASP A 11 -0.40 -23.05 6.13
CA ASP A 11 -0.53 -24.34 6.79
C ASP A 11 0.41 -25.35 6.12
N ARG A 12 1.56 -25.58 6.75
CA ARG A 12 2.58 -26.54 6.28
C ARG A 12 2.20 -28.00 6.54
N ALA A 13 1.19 -28.27 7.36
CA ALA A 13 0.69 -29.62 7.60
C ALA A 13 -0.22 -30.10 6.46
N ASP A 14 -0.89 -29.19 5.76
CA ASP A 14 -1.63 -29.49 4.53
C ASP A 14 -0.67 -29.93 3.41
N ASP A 15 -0.84 -31.18 2.94
CA ASP A 15 0.03 -31.78 1.92
C ASP A 15 -0.06 -31.07 0.56
N ARG A 16 -1.24 -30.57 0.19
CA ARG A 16 -1.44 -29.83 -1.06
C ARG A 16 -0.69 -28.50 -1.01
N LEU A 17 -0.92 -27.72 0.06
CA LEU A 17 -0.30 -26.40 0.22
C LEU A 17 1.22 -26.51 0.38
N ALA A 18 1.73 -27.48 1.12
CA ALA A 18 3.16 -27.71 1.27
C ALA A 18 3.83 -28.05 -0.08
N ARG A 19 3.21 -28.91 -0.90
CA ARG A 19 3.71 -29.23 -2.25
C ARG A 19 3.70 -28.02 -3.17
N GLU A 20 2.63 -27.23 -3.13
CA GLU A 20 2.52 -26.04 -3.96
C GLU A 20 3.56 -24.97 -3.55
N ALA A 21 3.75 -24.75 -2.25
CA ALA A 21 4.76 -23.84 -1.72
C ALA A 21 6.18 -24.26 -2.13
N LEU A 22 6.50 -25.56 -2.02
CA LEU A 22 7.78 -26.09 -2.48
C LEU A 22 7.96 -25.89 -4.00
N ARG A 23 6.94 -26.20 -4.80
CA ARG A 23 6.97 -26.01 -6.27
C ARG A 23 7.26 -24.56 -6.63
N VAL A 24 6.51 -23.62 -6.05
CA VAL A 24 6.67 -22.17 -6.31
C VAL A 24 8.06 -21.69 -5.89
N GLN A 25 8.54 -22.11 -4.72
CA GLN A 25 9.89 -21.75 -4.25
C GLN A 25 10.99 -22.30 -5.17
N LEU A 26 10.90 -23.56 -5.59
CA LEU A 26 11.91 -24.16 -6.47
C LEU A 26 11.94 -23.48 -7.84
N ALA A 27 10.77 -23.18 -8.42
CA ALA A 27 10.67 -22.46 -9.68
C ALA A 27 11.27 -21.04 -9.59
N ALA A 28 10.92 -20.29 -8.54
CA ALA A 28 11.47 -18.96 -8.32
C ALA A 28 13.00 -19.00 -8.07
N HIS A 29 13.48 -20.01 -7.34
CA HIS A 29 14.91 -20.18 -7.08
C HIS A 29 15.71 -20.48 -8.36
N GLN A 30 15.19 -21.33 -9.25
CA GLN A 30 15.81 -21.59 -10.54
C GLN A 30 15.93 -20.33 -11.39
N LEU A 31 14.89 -19.51 -11.40
CA LEU A 31 14.89 -18.21 -12.08
C LEU A 31 15.93 -17.26 -11.46
N GLU A 32 15.99 -17.18 -10.14
CA GLU A 32 16.95 -16.35 -9.42
C GLU A 32 18.40 -16.78 -9.69
N VAL A 33 18.69 -18.09 -9.67
CA VAL A 33 20.01 -18.63 -10.05
C VAL A 33 20.41 -18.19 -11.46
N ALA A 34 19.48 -18.26 -12.40
CA ALA A 34 19.72 -17.85 -13.79
C ALA A 34 19.97 -16.35 -13.90
N TRP A 35 19.20 -15.52 -13.19
CA TRP A 35 19.37 -14.06 -13.19
C TRP A 35 20.67 -13.60 -12.54
N LEU A 36 21.05 -14.21 -11.42
CA LEU A 36 22.26 -13.85 -10.70
C LEU A 36 23.53 -14.44 -11.34
N ASN A 37 23.36 -15.37 -12.30
CA ASN A 37 24.44 -16.21 -12.82
C ASN A 37 25.27 -16.84 -11.69
N TYR A 38 24.58 -17.38 -10.68
CA TYR A 38 25.19 -17.86 -9.45
C TYR A 38 24.61 -19.24 -9.05
N PRO A 39 25.17 -20.34 -9.60
CA PRO A 39 24.65 -21.70 -9.39
C PRO A 39 24.73 -22.21 -7.96
N ALA A 40 25.59 -21.60 -7.13
CA ALA A 40 25.77 -21.97 -5.73
C ALA A 40 24.73 -21.32 -4.79
N LEU A 41 23.74 -20.59 -5.34
CA LEU A 41 22.71 -19.96 -4.52
C LEU A 41 22.02 -21.01 -3.64
N PRO A 42 21.94 -20.82 -2.32
CA PRO A 42 21.25 -21.76 -1.46
C PRO A 42 19.74 -21.82 -1.77
N VAL A 43 19.23 -23.03 -1.94
CA VAL A 43 17.79 -23.29 -1.96
C VAL A 43 17.26 -23.23 -0.53
N LEU A 44 16.08 -22.62 -0.34
CA LEU A 44 15.51 -22.48 0.99
C LEU A 44 15.03 -23.84 1.54
N TRP A 45 14.22 -24.54 0.75
CA TRP A 45 13.78 -25.90 1.06
C TRP A 45 14.08 -26.82 -0.12
N PRO A 46 15.02 -27.77 0.01
CA PRO A 46 15.30 -28.72 -1.07
C PRO A 46 14.15 -29.71 -1.29
N ASP A 47 13.36 -29.99 -0.25
CA ASP A 47 12.27 -30.97 -0.28
C ASP A 47 11.14 -30.64 0.71
N LEU A 48 10.10 -31.47 0.70
CA LEU A 48 8.94 -31.34 1.59
C LEU A 48 9.28 -31.54 3.07
N ALA A 49 10.27 -32.38 3.38
CA ALA A 49 10.66 -32.64 4.76
C ALA A 49 11.31 -31.39 5.37
N ALA A 50 12.19 -30.72 4.62
CA ALA A 50 12.80 -29.45 5.00
C ALA A 50 11.75 -28.34 5.18
N LEU A 51 10.79 -28.20 4.26
CA LEU A 51 9.71 -27.22 4.39
C LEU A 51 8.87 -27.47 5.64
N ARG A 52 8.52 -28.73 5.93
CA ARG A 52 7.73 -29.10 7.12
C ARG A 52 8.49 -28.93 8.42
N ALA A 53 9.80 -29.14 8.40
CA ALA A 53 10.68 -28.99 9.56
C ALA A 53 11.07 -27.53 9.85
N SER A 54 10.85 -26.62 8.91
CA SER A 54 11.04 -25.17 9.07
C SER A 54 10.37 -24.69 10.36
N ARG A 55 11.04 -23.78 11.08
CA ARG A 55 10.49 -23.11 12.28
C ARG A 55 10.14 -21.65 12.02
N GLU A 56 10.54 -21.16 10.86
CA GLU A 56 10.27 -19.83 10.37
C GLU A 56 8.76 -19.63 10.17
N ARG A 57 8.33 -18.39 10.31
CA ARG A 57 6.96 -17.99 9.96
C ARG A 57 6.89 -17.82 8.45
N ILE A 58 5.88 -18.44 7.84
CA ILE A 58 5.69 -18.43 6.39
C ILE A 58 4.35 -17.78 6.11
N LEU A 59 4.37 -16.63 5.44
CA LEU A 59 3.17 -16.01 4.89
C LEU A 59 3.04 -16.37 3.42
N ALA A 60 1.82 -16.69 3.00
CA ALA A 60 1.47 -17.12 1.67
C ALA A 60 0.38 -16.21 1.09
N ALA A 61 0.58 -15.78 -0.16
CA ALA A 61 -0.37 -14.97 -0.91
C ALA A 61 -1.13 -15.84 -1.91
N PHE A 62 -2.45 -15.75 -1.90
CA PHE A 62 -3.36 -16.54 -2.72
C PHE A 62 -4.23 -15.66 -3.60
N GLU A 63 -4.49 -16.13 -4.81
CA GLU A 63 -5.55 -15.62 -5.70
C GLU A 63 -6.56 -16.75 -5.90
N GLY A 64 -7.73 -16.64 -5.26
CA GLY A 64 -8.61 -17.80 -5.10
C GLY A 64 -7.91 -18.90 -4.28
N GLU A 65 -7.74 -20.08 -4.86
CA GLU A 65 -6.97 -21.17 -4.25
C GLU A 65 -5.50 -21.24 -4.69
N ALA A 66 -5.11 -20.47 -5.71
CA ALA A 66 -3.78 -20.58 -6.30
C ALA A 66 -2.76 -19.78 -5.48
N LEU A 67 -1.63 -20.41 -5.17
CA LEU A 67 -0.53 -19.75 -4.48
C LEU A 67 0.27 -18.87 -5.45
N ARG A 68 0.44 -17.59 -5.09
CA ARG A 68 1.14 -16.58 -5.91
C ARG A 68 2.49 -16.15 -5.34
N GLY A 69 2.77 -16.48 -4.09
CA GLY A 69 4.06 -16.19 -3.49
C GLY A 69 4.11 -16.48 -1.99
N LEU A 70 5.32 -16.38 -1.45
CA LEU A 70 5.64 -16.62 -0.05
C LEU A 70 6.59 -15.55 0.47
N VAL A 71 6.49 -15.19 1.74
CA VAL A 71 7.59 -14.54 2.46
C VAL A 71 7.88 -15.31 3.73
N VAL A 72 9.16 -15.59 3.94
CA VAL A 72 9.66 -16.38 5.05
C VAL A 72 10.41 -15.46 5.98
N VAL A 73 10.00 -15.45 7.24
CA VAL A 73 10.56 -14.55 8.24
C VAL A 73 10.97 -15.30 9.50
N SER A 74 12.12 -14.93 10.04
CA SER A 74 12.62 -15.39 11.33
C SER A 74 12.57 -14.26 12.35
N ARG A 75 12.58 -14.61 13.65
CA ARG A 75 12.67 -13.64 14.75
C ARG A 75 14.14 -13.40 15.08
N ARG A 76 14.52 -12.12 15.17
CA ARG A 76 15.85 -11.70 15.60
C ARG A 76 15.93 -11.64 17.14
N PRO A 77 17.13 -11.76 17.73
CA PRO A 77 17.31 -11.64 19.18
C PRO A 77 16.86 -10.30 19.79
N ASP A 78 16.85 -9.23 18.98
CA ASP A 78 16.43 -7.90 19.39
C ASP A 78 14.90 -7.68 19.33
N GLY A 79 14.13 -8.73 18.99
CA GLY A 79 12.67 -8.70 18.89
C GLY A 79 12.15 -8.37 17.49
N GLY A 80 12.99 -7.84 16.59
CA GLY A 80 12.64 -7.60 15.19
C GLY A 80 12.49 -8.88 14.37
N ILE A 81 12.25 -8.73 13.07
CA ILE A 81 12.23 -9.83 12.12
C ILE A 81 13.39 -9.77 11.12
N HIS A 82 13.74 -10.90 10.53
CA HIS A 82 14.58 -10.98 9.34
C HIS A 82 13.81 -11.67 8.22
N ILE A 83 13.80 -11.09 7.03
CA ILE A 83 13.23 -11.75 5.84
C ILE A 83 14.29 -12.69 5.29
N GLU A 84 14.05 -14.00 5.48
CA GLU A 84 14.90 -15.06 4.95
C GLU A 84 14.75 -15.15 3.43
N ARG A 85 13.52 -15.01 2.93
CA ARG A 85 13.24 -15.11 1.49
C ARG A 85 11.91 -14.44 1.15
N THR A 86 11.89 -13.70 0.04
CA THR A 86 10.66 -13.31 -0.66
C THR A 86 10.58 -14.09 -1.95
N VAL A 87 9.49 -14.81 -2.15
CA VAL A 87 9.25 -15.70 -3.29
C VAL A 87 7.97 -15.25 -3.98
N VAL A 88 8.03 -15.04 -5.29
CA VAL A 88 6.85 -14.78 -6.12
C VAL A 88 6.84 -15.83 -7.22
N ASP A 89 5.66 -16.35 -7.52
CA ASP A 89 5.47 -17.26 -8.65
C ASP A 89 6.00 -16.59 -9.94
N PRO A 90 6.99 -17.20 -10.64
CA PRO A 90 7.58 -16.66 -11.87
C PRO A 90 6.58 -16.20 -12.93
N GLU A 91 5.42 -16.86 -13.03
CA GLU A 91 4.38 -16.52 -14.01
C GLU A 91 3.59 -15.25 -13.63
N HIS A 92 3.77 -14.77 -12.39
CA HIS A 92 3.01 -13.67 -11.81
C HIS A 92 3.91 -12.55 -11.25
N LEU A 93 5.12 -12.42 -11.78
CA LEU A 93 6.01 -11.31 -11.48
C LEU A 93 5.38 -9.96 -11.84
N GLU A 94 5.82 -8.89 -11.16
CA GLU A 94 5.37 -7.51 -11.40
C GLU A 94 3.88 -7.23 -11.10
N GLN A 95 3.13 -8.23 -10.64
CA GLN A 95 1.72 -8.09 -10.26
C GLN A 95 1.52 -7.56 -8.82
N GLY A 96 2.62 -7.24 -8.13
CA GLY A 96 2.63 -6.67 -6.78
C GLY A 96 2.57 -7.68 -5.64
N TRP A 97 2.60 -8.99 -5.90
CA TRP A 97 2.54 -10.05 -4.88
C TRP A 97 3.64 -9.94 -3.83
N GLY A 98 4.89 -9.70 -4.25
CA GLY A 98 6.01 -9.51 -3.32
C GLY A 98 5.76 -8.35 -2.35
N TYR A 99 5.20 -7.23 -2.85
CA TYR A 99 4.91 -6.09 -2.00
C TYR A 99 3.78 -6.38 -1.01
N ARG A 100 2.74 -7.14 -1.40
CA ARG A 100 1.67 -7.58 -0.50
C ARG A 100 2.18 -8.43 0.65
N LEU A 101 3.03 -9.40 0.30
CA LEU A 101 3.68 -10.28 1.27
C LEU A 101 4.52 -9.47 2.27
N LEU A 102 5.36 -8.57 1.78
CA LEU A 102 6.17 -7.71 2.65
C LEU A 102 5.32 -6.81 3.53
N ASN A 103 4.32 -6.15 2.96
CA ASN A 103 3.45 -5.26 3.71
C ASN A 103 2.66 -6.00 4.81
N ARG A 104 2.29 -7.27 4.56
CA ARG A 104 1.70 -8.13 5.58
C ARG A 104 2.70 -8.61 6.63
N ALA A 105 3.93 -8.91 6.22
CA ALA A 105 5.00 -9.34 7.12
C ALA A 105 5.46 -8.23 8.07
N LEU A 106 5.50 -6.99 7.57
CA LEU A 106 5.90 -5.79 8.32
C LEU A 106 4.79 -5.22 9.19
N LEU A 107 3.56 -5.74 9.10
CA LEU A 107 2.47 -5.27 9.93
C LEU A 107 2.83 -5.50 11.40
N ASP A 108 2.77 -4.43 12.20
CA ASP A 108 3.13 -4.37 13.62
C ASP A 108 4.62 -4.59 13.93
N GLU A 109 5.50 -4.63 12.92
CA GLU A 109 6.94 -4.77 13.12
C GLU A 109 7.64 -3.40 13.16
N SER A 110 8.40 -3.18 14.24
CA SER A 110 9.18 -1.94 14.43
C SER A 110 10.57 -1.99 13.79
N SER A 111 11.07 -3.20 13.51
CA SER A 111 12.36 -3.41 12.86
C SER A 111 12.37 -4.70 12.05
N CYS A 112 12.94 -4.62 10.85
CA CYS A 112 13.10 -5.75 9.95
C CYS A 112 14.40 -5.59 9.19
N SER A 113 15.13 -6.68 8.95
CA SER A 113 16.25 -6.69 8.00
C SER A 113 16.01 -7.69 6.87
N VAL A 114 16.74 -7.50 5.78
CA VAL A 114 16.81 -8.45 4.68
C VAL A 114 18.16 -8.35 4.00
N ASP A 115 18.69 -9.49 3.59
CA ASP A 115 19.94 -9.57 2.84
C ASP A 115 19.61 -9.99 1.39
N THR A 116 20.16 -9.29 0.39
CA THR A 116 19.96 -9.61 -1.02
C THR A 116 21.20 -9.33 -1.85
N ALA A 117 21.35 -10.03 -2.97
CA ALA A 117 22.45 -9.79 -3.91
C ALA A 117 22.37 -8.38 -4.52
N GLU A 118 23.52 -7.73 -4.66
CA GLU A 118 23.66 -6.41 -5.27
C GLU A 118 23.16 -6.36 -6.72
N VAL A 119 23.29 -7.48 -7.42
CA VAL A 119 22.82 -7.63 -8.80
C VAL A 119 21.32 -7.97 -8.87
N ASN A 120 20.65 -8.27 -7.75
CA ASN A 120 19.20 -8.54 -7.70
C ASN A 120 18.39 -7.23 -7.69
N GLN A 121 18.35 -6.56 -8.84
CA GLN A 121 17.68 -5.26 -9.00
C GLN A 121 16.17 -5.33 -8.70
N ALA A 122 15.51 -6.43 -9.04
CA ALA A 122 14.09 -6.62 -8.77
C ALA A 122 13.80 -6.67 -7.25
N ALA A 123 14.60 -7.42 -6.49
CA ALA A 123 14.47 -7.48 -5.04
C ALA A 123 14.81 -6.14 -4.39
N LEU A 124 15.90 -5.47 -4.81
CA LEU A 124 16.26 -4.15 -4.31
C LEU A 124 15.15 -3.12 -4.54
N ALA A 125 14.56 -3.08 -5.73
CA ALA A 125 13.43 -2.20 -6.04
C ALA A 125 12.20 -2.50 -5.17
N LEU A 126 11.90 -3.78 -4.94
CA LEU A 126 10.82 -4.22 -4.07
C LEU A 126 11.04 -3.77 -2.62
N TYR A 127 12.23 -4.02 -2.06
CA TYR A 127 12.55 -3.66 -0.68
C TYR A 127 12.60 -2.13 -0.48
N HIS A 128 13.19 -1.38 -1.41
CA HIS A 128 13.12 0.09 -1.36
C HIS A 128 11.68 0.60 -1.39
N LYS A 129 10.83 0.03 -2.26
CA LYS A 129 9.40 0.36 -2.29
C LYS A 129 8.68 0.03 -0.98
N ALA A 130 9.12 -1.01 -0.27
CA ALA A 130 8.60 -1.37 1.04
C ALA A 130 9.19 -0.52 2.20
N GLY A 131 10.13 0.39 1.93
CA GLY A 131 10.73 1.28 2.94
C GLY A 131 12.02 0.74 3.56
N PHE A 132 12.73 -0.14 2.87
CA PHE A 132 14.06 -0.57 3.30
C PHE A 132 15.16 0.35 2.76
N VAL A 133 16.22 0.52 3.54
CA VAL A 133 17.43 1.25 3.14
C VAL A 133 18.66 0.37 3.26
N GLN A 134 19.60 0.50 2.33
CA GLN A 134 20.87 -0.21 2.37
C GLN A 134 21.73 0.31 3.52
N THR A 135 22.23 -0.59 4.37
CA THR A 135 23.01 -0.22 5.56
C THR A 135 24.40 -0.84 5.58
N GLN A 136 24.58 -2.01 4.98
CA GLN A 136 25.86 -2.71 4.98
C GLN A 136 26.05 -3.51 3.69
N ARG A 137 27.28 -3.51 3.16
CA ARG A 137 27.71 -4.32 2.01
C ARG A 137 28.82 -5.27 2.43
N TRP A 138 28.77 -6.51 1.94
CA TRP A 138 29.87 -7.45 2.05
C TRP A 138 29.94 -8.34 0.81
N THR A 139 31.01 -9.12 0.72
CA THR A 139 31.20 -10.12 -0.33
C THR A 139 31.35 -11.48 0.33
N THR A 140 30.64 -12.48 -0.18
CA THR A 140 30.83 -13.88 0.24
C THR A 140 32.21 -14.39 -0.16
N THR A 141 32.64 -15.51 0.42
CA THR A 141 33.95 -16.11 0.11
C THR A 141 34.13 -16.48 -1.36
N ASP A 142 33.05 -16.71 -2.08
CA ASP A 142 33.00 -17.05 -3.50
C ASP A 142 32.60 -15.86 -4.41
N GLY A 143 32.62 -14.64 -3.87
CA GLY A 143 32.61 -13.41 -4.66
C GLY A 143 31.24 -12.76 -4.89
N LEU A 144 30.15 -13.29 -4.34
CA LEU A 144 28.82 -12.68 -4.44
C LEU A 144 28.75 -11.43 -3.55
N ALA A 145 28.53 -10.27 -4.15
CA ALA A 145 28.29 -9.03 -3.42
C ALA A 145 26.85 -9.00 -2.89
N LEU A 146 26.71 -8.81 -1.58
CA LEU A 146 25.44 -8.75 -0.86
C LEU A 146 25.25 -7.39 -0.19
N TRP A 147 24.00 -6.96 -0.11
CA TRP A 147 23.54 -5.84 0.69
C TRP A 147 22.66 -6.34 1.82
N ARG A 148 22.86 -5.79 3.01
CA ARG A 148 21.88 -5.76 4.09
C ARG A 148 21.07 -4.49 3.95
N LEU A 149 19.77 -4.65 4.02
CA LEU A 149 18.83 -3.57 4.10
C LEU A 149 18.07 -3.64 5.43
N GLU A 150 17.87 -2.48 6.04
CA GLU A 150 17.06 -2.33 7.25
C GLU A 150 15.77 -1.59 6.91
N TYR A 151 14.66 -2.06 7.46
CA TYR A 151 13.36 -1.41 7.35
C TYR A 151 13.41 -0.09 8.11
N ARG A 152 13.33 1.00 7.36
CA ARG A 152 13.26 2.38 7.85
C ARG A 152 12.15 3.08 7.08
N PRO A 153 10.88 2.93 7.50
CA PRO A 153 9.78 3.55 6.79
C PRO A 153 10.02 5.07 6.68
N ALA A 154 9.58 5.64 5.57
CA ALA A 154 9.86 7.03 5.22
C ALA A 154 9.55 7.98 6.38
N GLU A 155 10.37 9.01 6.56
CA GLU A 155 10.04 10.08 7.50
C GLU A 155 8.76 10.79 7.06
N PRO A 156 7.92 11.27 7.99
CA PRO A 156 6.74 12.03 7.63
C PRO A 156 7.13 13.24 6.76
N PRO A 157 6.44 13.50 5.64
CA PRO A 157 6.78 14.61 4.77
C PRO A 157 6.58 15.95 5.50
N ALA A 158 7.45 16.92 5.22
CA ALA A 158 7.27 18.29 5.64
C ALA A 158 6.19 18.95 4.76
N LEU A 159 5.01 19.16 5.32
CA LEU A 159 3.85 19.71 4.63
C LEU A 159 3.49 21.10 5.18
N LYS A 160 3.14 22.03 4.29
CA LYS A 160 2.68 23.37 4.65
C LYS A 160 1.49 23.78 3.81
N LEU A 161 0.36 24.12 4.44
CA LEU A 161 -0.80 24.65 3.71
C LEU A 161 -0.57 26.14 3.37
N GLY A 162 -0.66 26.46 2.09
CA GLY A 162 -0.64 27.82 1.55
C GLY A 162 -2.02 28.49 1.62
N ALA A 163 -2.02 29.82 1.54
CA ALA A 163 -3.25 30.63 1.56
C ALA A 163 -4.15 30.41 0.31
N ASP A 164 -3.57 29.90 -0.77
CA ASP A 164 -4.25 29.48 -1.99
C ASP A 164 -4.92 28.09 -1.87
N GLY A 165 -4.79 27.44 -0.72
CA GLY A 165 -5.34 26.12 -0.44
C GLY A 165 -4.51 24.95 -0.98
N TRP A 166 -3.32 25.21 -1.52
CA TRP A 166 -2.37 24.19 -1.96
C TRP A 166 -1.34 23.88 -0.88
N VAL A 167 -0.91 22.63 -0.81
CA VAL A 167 0.05 22.14 0.19
C VAL A 167 1.43 22.04 -0.46
N THR A 168 2.39 22.79 0.07
CA THR A 168 3.81 22.61 -0.25
C THR A 168 4.26 21.24 0.26
N GLY A 169 4.96 20.49 -0.59
CA GLY A 169 5.35 19.10 -0.33
C GLY A 169 4.42 18.06 -0.98
N ALA A 170 3.26 18.47 -1.49
CA ALA A 170 2.44 17.66 -2.39
C ALA A 170 2.82 17.91 -3.86
N LEU A 171 2.75 16.87 -4.69
CA LEU A 171 2.78 17.03 -6.14
C LEU A 171 1.41 17.54 -6.60
N GLN A 172 1.37 18.77 -7.12
CA GLN A 172 0.13 19.44 -7.50
C GLN A 172 -0.24 19.09 -8.94
N GLN A 173 -1.45 18.54 -9.12
CA GLN A 173 -2.02 18.16 -10.40
C GLN A 173 -3.46 18.67 -10.49
N PRO A 174 -3.69 19.94 -10.86
CA PRO A 174 -5.02 20.53 -10.82
C PRO A 174 -6.07 19.72 -11.61
N SER A 175 -7.14 19.34 -10.91
CA SER A 175 -8.29 18.66 -11.50
C SER A 175 -9.36 19.67 -11.93
N PRO A 176 -9.98 19.50 -13.11
CA PRO A 176 -11.14 20.30 -13.51
C PRO A 176 -12.42 19.93 -12.73
N ASN A 177 -12.42 18.80 -12.01
CA ASN A 177 -13.58 18.28 -11.30
C ASN A 177 -13.68 18.89 -9.90
N CYS A 178 -13.90 20.20 -9.83
CA CYS A 178 -14.17 20.89 -8.57
C CYS A 178 -15.03 22.14 -8.80
N ASP A 179 -15.65 22.61 -7.73
CA ASP A 179 -16.43 23.84 -7.73
C ASP A 179 -16.34 24.55 -6.37
N GLU A 180 -17.08 25.64 -6.21
CA GLU A 180 -17.10 26.38 -4.95
C GLU A 180 -17.87 25.62 -3.88
N ARG A 181 -17.40 25.72 -2.63
CA ARG A 181 -18.15 25.22 -1.47
C ARG A 181 -19.42 26.04 -1.28
N SER A 182 -20.46 25.42 -0.72
CA SER A 182 -21.67 26.14 -0.30
C SER A 182 -21.31 27.23 0.73
N ALA A 183 -22.05 28.34 0.72
CA ALA A 183 -21.76 29.47 1.62
C ALA A 183 -21.70 29.04 3.10
N GLY A 184 -20.66 29.49 3.81
CA GLY A 184 -20.43 29.16 5.23
C GLY A 184 -19.93 27.74 5.49
N CYS A 185 -19.68 26.92 4.46
CA CYS A 185 -19.18 25.56 4.62
C CYS A 185 -17.64 25.55 4.58
N ALA A 186 -17.02 25.77 5.74
CA ALA A 186 -15.60 25.45 5.91
C ALA A 186 -15.41 23.92 5.99
N PRO A 187 -14.25 23.38 5.61
CA PRO A 187 -13.96 21.98 5.82
C PRO A 187 -13.79 21.67 7.31
N GLU A 188 -14.63 20.78 7.83
CA GLU A 188 -14.68 20.37 9.25
C GLU A 188 -14.39 18.85 9.41
N LEU A 189 -14.52 18.09 8.32
CA LEU A 189 -14.37 16.64 8.28
C LEU A 189 -13.26 16.21 7.30
N LEU A 190 -12.38 15.32 7.73
CA LEU A 190 -11.50 14.58 6.83
C LEU A 190 -12.15 13.24 6.48
N VAL A 191 -12.36 12.95 5.20
CA VAL A 191 -12.93 11.66 4.75
C VAL A 191 -11.82 10.85 4.08
N VAL A 192 -11.53 9.69 4.63
CA VAL A 192 -10.57 8.73 4.10
C VAL A 192 -11.27 7.79 3.14
N HIS A 193 -10.66 7.60 1.98
CA HIS A 193 -11.07 6.69 0.90
C HIS A 193 -9.90 5.76 0.58
N ASN A 194 -10.18 4.72 -0.20
CA ASN A 194 -9.14 3.99 -0.90
C ASN A 194 -9.47 3.83 -2.38
N ILE A 195 -8.42 3.75 -3.20
CA ILE A 195 -8.56 3.54 -4.64
C ILE A 195 -7.34 2.84 -5.22
N SER A 196 -7.56 2.00 -6.22
CA SER A 196 -6.52 1.44 -7.09
C SER A 196 -7.05 1.29 -8.50
N LEU A 197 -6.27 1.74 -9.48
CA LEU A 197 -6.62 1.69 -10.90
C LEU A 197 -5.43 1.17 -11.73
N PRO A 198 -5.58 0.00 -12.40
CA PRO A 198 -6.70 -0.93 -12.31
C PRO A 198 -6.96 -1.46 -10.88
N PRO A 199 -8.13 -2.03 -10.57
CA PRO A 199 -8.41 -2.57 -9.24
C PRO A 199 -7.27 -3.50 -8.78
N TYR A 200 -6.79 -3.26 -7.55
CA TYR A 200 -5.71 -4.03 -6.93
C TYR A 200 -4.35 -3.91 -7.65
N ARG A 201 -4.17 -2.91 -8.51
CA ARG A 201 -2.88 -2.56 -9.12
C ARG A 201 -2.46 -1.16 -8.64
N TYR A 202 -1.19 -1.01 -8.31
CA TYR A 202 -0.66 0.19 -7.65
C TYR A 202 0.53 0.76 -8.43
N GLY A 203 0.76 2.07 -8.31
CA GLY A 203 1.87 2.78 -8.95
C GLY A 203 1.60 3.24 -10.39
N GLY A 204 0.47 2.84 -10.97
CA GLY A 204 0.05 3.29 -12.30
C GLY A 204 -0.57 4.69 -12.32
N PRO A 205 -0.75 5.30 -13.51
CA PRO A 205 -1.30 6.64 -13.67
C PRO A 205 -2.83 6.71 -13.58
N GLY A 206 -3.54 5.57 -13.54
CA GLY A 206 -4.99 5.50 -13.70
C GLY A 206 -5.79 6.40 -12.75
N VAL A 207 -5.38 6.53 -11.48
CA VAL A 207 -6.06 7.42 -10.50
C VAL A 207 -5.91 8.90 -10.88
N GLU A 208 -4.69 9.31 -11.24
CA GLU A 208 -4.40 10.67 -11.69
C GLU A 208 -5.15 11.01 -12.97
N GLN A 209 -5.20 10.07 -13.91
CA GLN A 209 -5.95 10.19 -15.14
C GLN A 209 -7.46 10.30 -14.89
N LEU A 210 -8.04 9.46 -14.02
CA LEU A 210 -9.46 9.51 -13.66
C LEU A 210 -9.83 10.88 -13.07
N PHE A 211 -9.08 11.34 -12.07
CA PHE A 211 -9.35 12.61 -11.42
C PHE A 211 -9.15 13.81 -12.34
N ALA A 212 -8.39 13.67 -13.42
CA ALA A 212 -8.15 14.72 -14.39
C ALA A 212 -8.97 14.60 -15.69
N ASN A 213 -9.95 13.68 -15.77
CA ASN A 213 -10.74 13.39 -16.99
C ASN A 213 -9.90 12.95 -18.20
N ARG A 214 -8.79 12.24 -17.96
CA ARG A 214 -7.85 11.74 -18.98
C ARG A 214 -7.73 10.21 -18.98
N LEU A 215 -8.62 9.49 -18.29
CA LEU A 215 -8.58 8.03 -18.24
C LEU A 215 -8.88 7.46 -19.62
N ASP A 216 -7.93 6.73 -20.20
CA ASP A 216 -8.10 6.09 -21.50
C ASP A 216 -8.84 4.74 -21.33
N PRO A 217 -10.06 4.57 -21.85
CA PRO A 217 -10.79 3.32 -21.75
C PRO A 217 -10.14 2.13 -22.48
N ALA A 218 -9.16 2.37 -23.36
CA ALA A 218 -8.41 1.33 -24.04
C ALA A 218 -7.29 0.71 -23.18
N GLU A 219 -6.82 1.40 -22.13
CA GLU A 219 -5.71 0.92 -21.29
C GLU A 219 -6.09 -0.31 -20.43
N HIS A 220 -7.36 -0.44 -20.03
CA HIS A 220 -7.82 -1.57 -19.22
C HIS A 220 -9.35 -1.78 -19.31
N PRO A 221 -9.88 -3.03 -19.34
CA PRO A 221 -11.32 -3.29 -19.42
C PRO A 221 -12.16 -2.58 -18.34
N TYR A 222 -11.65 -2.50 -17.11
CA TYR A 222 -12.32 -1.78 -16.01
C TYR A 222 -12.52 -0.28 -16.31
N TYR A 223 -11.61 0.34 -17.09
CA TYR A 223 -11.67 1.78 -17.36
C TYR A 223 -12.83 2.15 -18.28
N GLN A 224 -13.29 1.23 -19.12
CA GLN A 224 -14.44 1.43 -20.01
C GLN A 224 -15.69 1.86 -19.23
N GLY A 225 -15.90 1.32 -18.03
CA GLY A 225 -17.06 1.64 -17.19
C GLY A 225 -16.95 2.95 -16.41
N ILE A 226 -15.75 3.52 -16.27
CA ILE A 226 -15.50 4.64 -15.34
C ILE A 226 -14.88 5.89 -15.99
N HIS A 227 -14.41 5.82 -17.24
CA HIS A 227 -13.69 6.93 -17.88
C HIS A 227 -14.53 8.21 -18.05
N GLN A 228 -15.86 8.08 -18.02
CA GLN A 228 -16.80 9.21 -18.14
C GLN A 228 -17.15 9.84 -16.79
N LEU A 229 -16.78 9.19 -15.69
CA LEU A 229 -17.05 9.74 -14.37
C LEU A 229 -16.34 11.09 -14.21
N ARG A 230 -17.01 11.97 -13.49
CA ARG A 230 -16.50 13.29 -13.10
C ARG A 230 -16.37 13.27 -11.60
N VAL A 231 -15.20 12.84 -11.14
CA VAL A 231 -14.87 12.66 -9.72
C VAL A 231 -13.48 13.20 -9.46
N SER A 232 -13.23 13.58 -8.21
CA SER A 232 -11.93 14.02 -7.73
C SER A 232 -11.84 13.84 -6.23
N SER A 233 -10.62 13.87 -5.71
CA SER A 233 -10.36 14.03 -4.29
C SER A 233 -9.43 15.23 -4.09
N HIS A 234 -9.29 15.72 -2.86
CA HIS A 234 -8.31 16.78 -2.62
C HIS A 234 -6.91 16.21 -2.69
N PHE A 235 -6.70 15.05 -2.04
CA PHE A 235 -5.40 14.42 -1.90
C PHE A 235 -5.43 12.95 -2.29
N PHE A 236 -4.28 12.46 -2.73
CA PHE A 236 -4.02 11.04 -2.97
C PHE A 236 -2.64 10.66 -2.45
N ILE A 237 -2.56 9.59 -1.66
CA ILE A 237 -1.34 9.10 -1.05
C ILE A 237 -0.98 7.75 -1.66
N ARG A 238 0.10 7.73 -2.43
CA ARG A 238 0.68 6.53 -3.04
C ARG A 238 1.16 5.54 -1.97
N ARG A 239 1.37 4.27 -2.37
CA ARG A 239 1.90 3.22 -1.48
C ARG A 239 3.25 3.56 -0.83
N ASP A 240 4.06 4.38 -1.49
CA ASP A 240 5.36 4.83 -0.99
C ASP A 240 5.28 6.12 -0.14
N GLY A 241 4.07 6.61 0.12
CA GLY A 241 3.82 7.83 0.90
C GLY A 241 3.88 9.13 0.10
N ARG A 242 4.17 9.11 -1.22
CA ARG A 242 4.09 10.33 -2.04
C ARG A 242 2.67 10.90 -1.99
N LEU A 243 2.61 12.19 -1.68
CA LEU A 243 1.38 12.96 -1.62
C LEU A 243 1.15 13.70 -2.93
N LEU A 244 -0.02 13.50 -3.53
CA LEU A 244 -0.52 14.30 -4.64
C LEU A 244 -1.70 15.14 -4.16
N GLN A 245 -1.87 16.31 -4.75
CA GLN A 245 -3.02 17.17 -4.53
C GLN A 245 -3.67 17.53 -5.87
N PHE A 246 -4.99 17.44 -5.95
CA PHE A 246 -5.74 17.75 -7.18
C PHE A 246 -6.66 18.97 -7.04
N VAL A 247 -7.14 19.25 -5.83
CA VAL A 247 -8.08 20.34 -5.57
C VAL A 247 -7.59 21.15 -4.38
N PRO A 248 -7.54 22.49 -4.47
CA PRO A 248 -7.21 23.33 -3.32
C PRO A 248 -8.27 23.16 -2.23
N VAL A 249 -7.87 23.13 -0.96
CA VAL A 249 -8.77 22.77 0.16
C VAL A 249 -9.95 23.74 0.36
N GLY A 250 -9.83 24.97 -0.15
CA GLY A 250 -10.91 25.96 -0.17
C GLY A 250 -12.04 25.63 -1.14
N LYS A 251 -11.78 24.79 -2.16
CA LYS A 251 -12.78 24.35 -3.13
C LYS A 251 -13.37 23.00 -2.73
N ARG A 252 -14.50 22.66 -3.34
CA ARG A 252 -15.20 21.39 -3.17
C ARG A 252 -14.71 20.38 -4.21
N ALA A 253 -14.03 19.33 -3.76
CA ALA A 253 -13.79 18.14 -4.58
C ALA A 253 -15.02 17.22 -4.61
N TRP A 254 -15.10 16.33 -5.60
CA TRP A 254 -16.26 15.46 -5.82
C TRP A 254 -15.94 14.01 -5.46
N HIS A 255 -15.82 13.72 -4.16
CA HIS A 255 -15.36 12.42 -3.65
C HIS A 255 -16.43 11.60 -2.91
N ALA A 256 -17.33 12.25 -2.17
CA ALA A 256 -18.27 11.57 -1.26
C ALA A 256 -19.57 11.07 -1.94
N GLY A 257 -19.99 11.69 -3.04
CA GLY A 257 -21.29 11.40 -3.67
C GLY A 257 -22.47 11.62 -2.72
N VAL A 258 -23.47 10.71 -2.75
CA VAL A 258 -24.61 10.73 -1.80
C VAL A 258 -24.11 10.23 -0.43
N SER A 259 -24.09 11.12 0.55
CA SER A 259 -23.52 10.85 1.87
C SER A 259 -24.13 11.74 2.97
N SER A 260 -24.06 11.29 4.22
CA SER A 260 -24.51 12.01 5.41
C SER A 260 -23.56 11.76 6.59
N TRP A 261 -23.23 12.82 7.31
CA TRP A 261 -22.38 12.75 8.50
C TRP A 261 -23.05 13.45 9.67
N ARG A 262 -23.33 12.70 10.75
CA ARG A 262 -24.04 13.21 11.94
C ARG A 262 -25.34 13.95 11.59
N GLY A 263 -26.06 13.44 10.58
CA GLY A 263 -27.32 14.01 10.09
C GLY A 263 -27.18 15.17 9.10
N ARG A 264 -25.96 15.59 8.74
CA ARG A 264 -25.71 16.61 7.70
C ARG A 264 -25.35 15.94 6.37
N ASP A 265 -26.21 16.12 5.38
CA ASP A 265 -26.02 15.58 4.04
C ASP A 265 -24.97 16.37 3.24
N LYS A 266 -24.58 15.81 2.07
CA LYS A 266 -23.66 16.42 1.10
C LYS A 266 -22.27 16.68 1.69
N CYS A 267 -21.63 15.61 2.18
CA CYS A 267 -20.33 15.73 2.87
C CYS A 267 -19.27 16.50 2.08
N ASN A 268 -19.27 16.42 0.74
CA ASN A 268 -18.38 17.23 -0.12
C ASN A 268 -18.34 18.73 0.28
N ASP A 269 -19.47 19.32 0.70
CA ASP A 269 -19.54 20.74 1.08
C ASP A 269 -18.61 21.11 2.23
N PHE A 270 -18.44 20.21 3.20
CA PHE A 270 -17.72 20.48 4.45
C PHE A 270 -16.61 19.46 4.74
N SER A 271 -16.18 18.69 3.74
CA SER A 271 -15.10 17.72 3.90
C SER A 271 -13.90 17.90 2.98
N ILE A 272 -12.78 17.37 3.44
CA ILE A 272 -11.57 17.09 2.66
C ILE A 272 -11.48 15.58 2.41
N GLY A 273 -11.65 15.17 1.17
CA GLY A 273 -11.32 13.81 0.71
C GLY A 273 -9.82 13.57 0.65
N VAL A 274 -9.37 12.44 1.21
CA VAL A 274 -8.02 11.89 1.08
C VAL A 274 -8.13 10.45 0.62
N GLU A 275 -7.55 10.17 -0.55
CA GLU A 275 -7.50 8.83 -1.14
C GLU A 275 -6.19 8.14 -0.75
N LEU A 276 -6.27 6.91 -0.25
CA LEU A 276 -5.10 6.06 -0.07
C LEU A 276 -5.02 5.04 -1.22
N GLU A 277 -3.87 4.95 -1.88
CA GLU A 277 -3.64 3.88 -2.85
C GLU A 277 -3.75 2.51 -2.16
N GLY A 278 -4.75 1.71 -2.53
CA GLY A 278 -5.05 0.48 -1.80
C GLY A 278 -6.41 -0.11 -2.14
N CYS A 279 -6.89 -0.99 -1.27
CA CYS A 279 -8.20 -1.63 -1.34
C CYS A 279 -8.59 -2.23 0.02
N ASP A 280 -9.84 -2.69 0.13
CA ASP A 280 -10.45 -3.25 1.36
C ASP A 280 -9.89 -4.61 1.80
N PHE A 281 -8.89 -5.16 1.10
CA PHE A 281 -8.42 -6.55 1.26
C PHE A 281 -6.96 -6.68 1.70
N GLU A 282 -6.27 -5.55 1.91
CA GLU A 282 -4.87 -5.57 2.37
C GLU A 282 -4.53 -4.36 3.25
N PRO A 283 -3.49 -4.45 4.10
CA PRO A 283 -3.04 -3.34 4.91
C PRO A 283 -2.59 -2.12 4.07
N PHE A 284 -2.75 -0.92 4.62
CA PHE A 284 -2.08 0.29 4.12
C PHE A 284 -0.63 0.33 4.61
N SER A 285 0.24 0.96 3.83
CA SER A 285 1.66 1.01 4.16
C SER A 285 1.93 1.98 5.30
N GLU A 286 3.04 1.76 6.00
CA GLU A 286 3.48 2.65 7.07
C GLU A 286 3.72 4.08 6.55
N ALA A 287 4.32 4.21 5.36
CA ALA A 287 4.52 5.50 4.68
C ALA A 287 3.19 6.23 4.42
N GLN A 288 2.12 5.50 4.08
CA GLN A 288 0.78 6.10 3.90
C GLN A 288 0.23 6.68 5.20
N TYR A 289 0.33 5.94 6.31
CA TYR A 289 -0.10 6.45 7.62
C TYR A 289 0.70 7.68 8.04
N ARG A 290 2.02 7.68 7.84
CA ARG A 290 2.87 8.84 8.16
C ARG A 290 2.51 10.08 7.36
N THR A 291 2.28 9.92 6.06
CA THR A 291 1.84 11.02 5.20
C THR A 291 0.43 11.50 5.58
N LEU A 292 -0.51 10.59 5.83
CA LEU A 292 -1.86 10.94 6.28
C LEU A 292 -1.82 11.71 7.61
N ALA A 293 -1.00 11.28 8.56
CA ALA A 293 -0.83 11.94 9.85
C ALA A 293 -0.19 13.33 9.71
N ALA A 294 0.85 13.47 8.88
CA ALA A 294 1.46 14.78 8.60
C ALA A 294 0.45 15.74 7.95
N LEU A 295 -0.28 15.26 6.95
CA LEU A 295 -1.31 16.04 6.25
C LEU A 295 -2.43 16.46 7.20
N SER A 296 -2.98 15.51 7.96
CA SER A 296 -4.08 15.77 8.88
C SER A 296 -3.72 16.80 9.94
N ARG A 297 -2.50 16.72 10.49
CA ARG A 297 -2.00 17.71 11.47
C ARG A 297 -1.83 19.09 10.85
N GLU A 298 -1.31 19.19 9.63
CA GLU A 298 -1.17 20.49 8.97
C GLU A 298 -2.53 21.10 8.61
N LEU A 299 -3.46 20.31 8.07
CA LEU A 299 -4.80 20.77 7.76
C LEU A 299 -5.54 21.21 9.02
N ARG A 300 -5.45 20.45 10.12
CA ARG A 300 -6.08 20.80 11.41
C ARG A 300 -5.55 22.10 12.00
N ARG A 301 -4.28 22.44 11.77
CA ARG A 301 -3.72 23.73 12.24
C ARG A 301 -4.34 24.93 11.52
N ALA A 302 -4.78 24.75 10.28
CA ALA A 302 -5.20 25.84 9.41
C ALA A 302 -6.71 25.87 9.12
N LEU A 303 -7.41 24.76 9.33
CA LEU A 303 -8.83 24.58 9.06
C LEU A 303 -9.55 24.13 10.35
N PRO A 304 -10.87 24.37 10.48
CA PRO A 304 -11.66 23.90 11.63
C PRO A 304 -11.94 22.38 11.59
N LEU A 305 -10.99 21.58 11.11
CA LEU A 305 -11.10 20.12 11.09
C LEU A 305 -11.20 19.59 12.51
N SER A 306 -12.29 18.87 12.78
CA SER A 306 -12.59 18.31 14.10
C SER A 306 -12.76 16.79 14.07
N ALA A 307 -13.04 16.22 12.91
CA ALA A 307 -13.31 14.80 12.76
C ALA A 307 -12.58 14.16 11.57
N ILE A 308 -12.36 12.85 11.68
CA ILE A 308 -11.93 11.95 10.62
C ILE A 308 -12.91 10.78 10.52
N ALA A 309 -13.36 10.48 9.30
CA ALA A 309 -14.28 9.38 9.02
C ALA A 309 -13.93 8.68 7.71
N GLY A 310 -14.49 7.49 7.51
CA GLY A 310 -14.33 6.71 6.28
C GLY A 310 -15.47 6.97 5.31
N HIS A 311 -15.30 6.63 4.04
CA HIS A 311 -16.41 6.68 3.09
C HIS A 311 -17.56 5.74 3.50
N GLU A 312 -17.23 4.56 4.03
CA GLU A 312 -18.15 3.60 4.64
C GLU A 312 -18.99 4.20 5.77
N HIS A 313 -18.41 5.14 6.54
CA HIS A 313 -19.08 5.77 7.67
C HIS A 313 -20.10 6.83 7.24
N ILE A 314 -19.82 7.56 6.15
CA ILE A 314 -20.71 8.61 5.63
C ILE A 314 -21.71 8.10 4.58
N ALA A 315 -21.51 6.88 4.06
CA ALA A 315 -22.34 6.27 3.04
C ALA A 315 -22.55 4.75 3.29
N PRO A 316 -23.07 4.37 4.47
CA PRO A 316 -23.25 2.97 4.84
C PRO A 316 -24.15 2.23 3.84
N GLY A 317 -23.77 1.01 3.49
CA GLY A 317 -24.48 0.17 2.51
C GLY A 317 -24.22 0.52 1.04
N ARG A 318 -23.62 1.69 0.74
CA ARG A 318 -23.20 2.08 -0.63
C ARG A 318 -21.69 1.96 -0.83
N LYS A 319 -20.91 2.26 0.20
CA LYS A 319 -19.45 2.30 0.17
C LYS A 319 -18.86 1.47 1.29
N THR A 320 -17.71 0.87 1.02
CA THR A 320 -16.97 -0.01 1.94
C THR A 320 -15.54 0.48 2.21
N ASP A 321 -15.06 1.46 1.44
CA ASP A 321 -13.73 2.05 1.64
C ASP A 321 -13.68 2.98 2.87
N PRO A 322 -12.55 3.05 3.60
CA PRO A 322 -11.26 2.44 3.32
C PRO A 322 -11.12 0.96 3.74
N GLY A 323 -12.19 0.36 4.27
CA GLY A 323 -12.28 -1.05 4.56
C GLY A 323 -11.62 -1.50 5.87
N PRO A 324 -11.74 -2.80 6.21
CA PRO A 324 -11.37 -3.34 7.52
C PRO A 324 -9.87 -3.31 7.83
N TRP A 325 -9.03 -3.10 6.82
CA TRP A 325 -7.58 -3.02 6.96
C TRP A 325 -7.05 -1.61 7.24
N PHE A 326 -7.94 -0.60 7.25
CA PHE A 326 -7.61 0.72 7.72
C PHE A 326 -7.66 0.76 9.25
N ASP A 327 -6.53 1.04 9.89
CA ASP A 327 -6.38 1.13 11.32
C ASP A 327 -6.86 2.50 11.82
N TRP A 328 -8.14 2.54 12.18
CA TRP A 328 -8.78 3.72 12.74
C TRP A 328 -8.15 4.20 14.03
N ARG A 329 -7.71 3.29 14.92
CA ARG A 329 -7.12 3.67 16.21
C ARG A 329 -5.83 4.43 15.99
N ARG A 330 -4.99 3.90 15.11
CA ARG A 330 -3.74 4.55 14.69
C ARG A 330 -4.02 5.89 14.01
N ALA A 331 -4.91 5.93 13.01
CA ALA A 331 -5.19 7.15 12.26
C ALA A 331 -5.70 8.29 13.18
N GLN A 332 -6.55 7.98 14.15
CA GLN A 332 -7.04 8.95 15.14
C GLN A 332 -5.92 9.41 16.08
N ALA A 333 -5.11 8.49 16.59
CA ALA A 333 -3.97 8.83 17.46
C ALA A 333 -2.96 9.74 16.75
N ASP A 334 -2.56 9.39 15.52
CA ASP A 334 -1.51 10.09 14.77
C ASP A 334 -1.99 11.44 14.21
N SER A 335 -3.27 11.58 13.85
CA SER A 335 -3.86 12.84 13.37
C SER A 335 -4.32 13.76 14.51
N GLY A 336 -4.64 13.18 15.67
CA GLY A 336 -5.33 13.82 16.76
C GLY A 336 -6.81 14.17 16.47
N LEU A 337 -7.38 13.73 15.35
CA LEU A 337 -8.79 13.93 15.00
C LEU A 337 -9.65 12.82 15.61
N GLY A 338 -10.83 13.18 16.11
CA GLY A 338 -11.80 12.21 16.62
C GLY A 338 -12.67 11.63 15.50
N PHE A 339 -13.47 10.62 15.83
CA PHE A 339 -14.67 10.29 15.05
C PHE A 339 -15.79 11.27 15.36
#